data_AF-G9KFF4-F1
#
_entry.id   AF-G9KFF4-F1
#
_cell.length_a   1.000
_cell.length_b   1.000
_cell.length_c   1.000
_cell.angle_alpha   90.00
_cell.angle_beta   90.00
_cell.angle_gamma   90.00
#
_symmetry.space_group_name_H-M   'P 1'
#
loop_
_entity.id
_entity.type
_entity.pdbx_description
1 polymer ?
#
loop_
_entity_poly.entity_id
_entity_poly.type
_entity_poly.pdbx_seq_one_letter_code
_entity_poly.pdbx_strand_id
1 'polypeptide(L)' 'ADFMLKSYSKNYYKLVTHGPLDREEIPEYNIIVLATDRGKPPLSSRTNITLHIADVNDNAPVFQQPWYIVHVAENNPPGA' A
#
# COMPACT_ATOMS: atom_id res chain seq x y z
N ALA A 1 5.46 -10.76 4.42
CA ALA A 1 6.08 -10.35 3.15
C ALA A 1 4.96 -10.32 2.12
N ASP A 2 4.63 -9.11 1.66
CA ASP A 2 3.39 -8.82 0.92
C ASP A 2 3.49 -9.19 -0.56
N PHE A 3 4.69 -9.58 -0.99
CA PHE A 3 4.99 -10.07 -2.32
C PHE A 3 5.78 -11.37 -2.23
N MET A 4 5.55 -12.26 -3.19
CA MET A 4 6.29 -13.50 -3.36
C MET A 4 6.70 -13.70 -4.81
N LEU A 5 7.82 -14.38 -5.00
CA LEU A 5 8.26 -14.81 -6.32
C LEU A 5 7.80 -16.24 -6.60
N LYS A 6 6.93 -16.41 -7.59
CA LYS A 6 6.46 -17.72 -8.08
C LYS A 6 7.19 -18.09 -9.36
N SER A 7 7.74 -19.29 -9.43
CA SER A 7 8.26 -19.85 -10.69
C SER A 7 7.09 -20.10 -11.65
N TYR A 8 7.15 -19.55 -12.85
CA TYR A 8 6.15 -19.78 -13.90
C TYR A 8 6.61 -20.84 -14.88
N SER A 9 7.87 -20.75 -15.32
CA SER A 9 8.53 -21.76 -16.15
C SER A 9 10.05 -21.64 -15.97
N LYS A 10 10.83 -22.47 -16.66
CA LYS A 10 12.30 -22.40 -16.58
C LYS A 10 12.78 -20.98 -16.91
N ASN A 11 13.43 -20.33 -15.95
CA ASN A 11 13.94 -18.96 -16.02
C ASN A 11 12.88 -17.84 -16.09
N TYR A 12 11.59 -18.15 -15.94
CA TYR A 12 10.54 -17.13 -15.87
C TYR A 12 9.85 -17.16 -14.51
N TYR A 13 9.74 -15.98 -13.91
CA TYR A 13 9.18 -15.79 -12.58
C TYR A 13 8.08 -14.72 -12.62
N LYS A 14 7.11 -14.87 -11.73
CA LYS A 14 6.06 -13.88 -11.48
C LYS A 14 6.23 -13.36 -10.07
N LEU A 15 6.37 -12.05 -9.93
CA LEU A 15 6.20 -11.37 -8.66
C LEU A 15 4.69 -11.20 -8.46
N VAL A 16 4.15 -11.83 -7.41
CA VAL A 16 2.71 -11.79 -7.11
C VAL A 16 2.49 -11.30 -5.69
N THR A 17 1.33 -10.71 -5.43
CA THR A 17 0.92 -10.33 -4.08
C THR A 17 0.72 -11.56 -3.20
N HIS A 18 0.97 -11.41 -1.91
CA HIS A 18 0.83 -12.43 -0.87
C HIS A 18 0.05 -11.88 0.33
N GLY A 19 -0.98 -11.09 0.04
CA GLY A 19 -1.81 -10.44 1.03
C GLY A 19 -2.65 -9.32 0.42
N PRO A 20 -3.62 -8.78 1.18
CA PRO A 20 -4.26 -7.52 0.85
C PRO A 20 -3.21 -6.39 0.85
N LEU A 21 -3.49 -5.35 0.07
CA LEU A 21 -2.70 -4.12 0.06
C LEU A 21 -3.60 -3.01 0.57
N ASP A 22 -3.06 -2.16 1.43
CA ASP A 22 -3.75 -1.02 2.00
C ASP A 22 -2.86 0.22 1.81
N ARG A 23 -3.36 1.21 1.06
CA ARG A 23 -2.59 2.41 0.74
C ARG A 23 -2.45 3.31 1.97
N GLU A 24 -3.47 3.34 2.83
CA GLU A 24 -3.49 4.10 4.07
C GLU A 24 -2.44 3.57 5.06
N GLU A 25 -2.11 2.27 4.99
CA GLU A 25 -1.02 1.67 5.77
C GLU A 25 0.34 1.82 5.07
N ILE A 26 0.47 1.37 3.81
CA ILE A 26 1.73 1.35 3.05
C ILE A 26 1.50 1.84 1.60
N PRO A 27 1.83 3.09 1.27
CA PRO A 27 1.57 3.66 -0.05
C PRO A 27 2.63 3.30 -1.11
N GLU A 28 3.83 2.89 -0.70
CA GLU A 28 4.95 2.61 -1.60
C GLU A 28 5.80 1.44 -1.10
N TYR A 29 6.23 0.59 -2.04
CA TYR A 29 7.18 -0.50 -1.79
C TYR A 29 8.41 -0.38 -2.69
N ASN A 30 9.59 -0.63 -2.10
CA ASN A 30 10.83 -0.82 -2.84
C ASN A 30 11.24 -2.30 -2.79
N ILE A 31 10.92 -3.04 -3.84
CA ILE A 31 11.10 -4.49 -3.92
C ILE A 31 12.43 -4.80 -4.60
N ILE A 32 13.31 -5.54 -3.92
CA ILE A 32 14.62 -5.94 -4.45
C ILE A 32 14.54 -7.39 -4.91
N VAL A 33 14.81 -7.62 -6.20
CA VAL A 33 14.93 -8.98 -6.77
C VAL A 33 16.40 -9.30 -6.97
N LEU A 34 16.88 -10.38 -6.35
CA LEU A 34 18.25 -10.88 -6.46
C LEU A 34 18.26 -12.19 -7.24
N ALA A 35 19.14 -12.28 -8.25
CA ALA A 35 19.42 -13.51 -8.97
C ALA A 35 20.89 -13.91 -8.73
N THR A 36 21.09 -15.17 -8.35
CA THR A 36 22.42 -15.76 -8.09
C THR A 36 22.60 -16.99 -8.96
N ASP A 37 23.71 -17.08 -9.68
CA ASP A 37 24.04 -18.27 -10.46
C ASP A 37 24.50 -19.43 -9.56
N ARG A 38 24.76 -20.59 -10.16
CA ARG A 38 25.25 -21.79 -9.45
C ARG A 38 26.74 -22.06 -9.72
N GLY A 39 27.49 -21.02 -10.11
CA GLY A 39 28.92 -21.10 -10.36
C GLY A 39 29.73 -21.34 -9.08
N LYS A 40 31.04 -21.58 -9.26
CA LYS A 40 32.02 -21.62 -8.16
C LYS A 40 33.25 -20.79 -8.59
N PRO A 41 33.39 -19.53 -8.14
CA PRO A 41 32.50 -18.81 -7.21
C PRO A 41 31.16 -18.41 -7.85
N PRO A 42 30.09 -18.21 -7.06
CA PRO A 42 28.81 -17.74 -7.57
C PRO A 42 28.86 -16.24 -7.87
N LEU A 43 28.14 -15.80 -8.91
CA LEU A 43 27.89 -14.39 -9.20
C LEU A 43 26.43 -14.04 -8.94
N SER A 44 26.17 -12.78 -8.58
CA SER A 44 24.80 -12.30 -8.34
C SER A 44 24.57 -10.93 -8.97
N SER A 45 23.32 -10.68 -9.36
CA SER A 45 22.84 -9.35 -9.81
C SER A 45 21.50 -9.04 -9.16
N ARG A 46 21.22 -7.76 -8.95
CA ARG A 46 19.96 -7.30 -8.35
C ARG A 46 19.32 -6.21 -9.17
N THR A 47 17.99 -6.16 -9.11
CA THR A 47 17.19 -5.05 -9.64
C THR A 47 16.22 -4.57 -8.56
N ASN A 48 15.88 -3.28 -8.61
CA ASN A 48 14.93 -2.66 -7.70
C ASN A 48 13.65 -2.33 -8.47
N ILE A 49 12.49 -2.60 -7.87
CA ILE A 49 11.17 -2.29 -8.40
C ILE A 49 10.51 -1.34 -7.40
N THR A 50 10.26 -0.11 -7.82
CA THR A 50 9.43 0.84 -7.08
C THR A 50 7.98 0.63 -7.46
N LEU A 51 7.14 0.31 -6.47
CA LEU A 51 5.72 0.07 -6.64
C LEU A 51 4.94 1.09 -5.82
N HIS A 52 4.08 1.87 -6.47
CA HIS A 52 3.14 2.77 -5.82
C HIS A 52 1.76 2.13 -5.77
N ILE A 53 1.12 2.15 -4.60
CA ILE A 53 -0.23 1.64 -4.41
C ILE A 53 -1.22 2.74 -4.80
N ALA A 54 -2.12 2.41 -5.73
CA ALA A 54 -3.15 3.34 -6.17
C ALA A 54 -4.23 3.49 -5.08
N ASP A 55 -4.75 4.71 -4.94
CA ASP A 55 -5.84 5.03 -4.02
C ASP A 55 -7.17 4.49 -4.51
N VAL A 56 -8.01 4.08 -3.56
CA VAL A 56 -9.40 3.68 -3.77
C VAL A 56 -10.23 4.34 -2.67
N ASN A 57 -11.41 4.85 -3.01
CA ASN A 57 -12.32 5.40 -2.01
C ASN A 57 -13.04 4.29 -1.22
N ASP A 58 -12.31 3.60 -0.35
CA ASP A 58 -12.79 2.54 0.54
C ASP A 58 -12.92 2.98 2.01
N ASN A 59 -12.45 4.19 2.33
CA ASN A 59 -12.54 4.82 3.64
C ASN A 59 -13.69 5.85 3.66
N ALA A 60 -14.87 5.44 4.15
CA ALA A 60 -16.01 6.33 4.30
C ALA A 60 -15.73 7.44 5.34
N PRO A 61 -16.25 8.67 5.14
CA PRO A 61 -16.07 9.74 6.11
C PRO A 61 -16.75 9.38 7.45
N VAL A 62 -16.08 9.71 8.55
CA VAL A 62 -16.58 9.48 9.91
C VAL A 62 -16.72 10.83 10.61
N PHE A 63 -17.89 11.08 11.21
CA PHE A 63 -18.09 12.26 12.05
C PHE A 63 -17.16 12.22 13.27
N GLN A 64 -16.65 13.38 13.69
CA GLN A 64 -15.78 13.46 14.86
C GLN A 64 -16.50 13.07 16.16
N GLN A 65 -17.82 13.29 16.22
CA GLN A 65 -18.65 12.95 17.37
C GLN A 65 -19.84 12.09 16.93
N PRO A 66 -20.30 11.15 17.78
CA PRO A 66 -21.50 10.36 17.49
C PRO A 66 -22.78 11.19 17.51
N TRP A 67 -22.79 12.34 18.21
CA TRP A 67 -23.87 13.33 18.21
C TRP A 67 -23.29 14.73 18.41
N TYR A 68 -23.97 15.73 17.88
CA TYR A 68 -23.66 17.14 18.10
C TYR A 68 -24.83 17.80 18.82
N ILE A 69 -24.56 18.47 19.94
CA ILE A 69 -25.53 19.29 20.67
C ILE A 69 -25.00 20.71 20.67
N VAL A 70 -25.79 21.64 20.15
CA VAL A 70 -25.42 23.06 20.03
C VAL A 70 -26.53 23.90 20.66
N HIS A 71 -26.14 24.90 21.45
CA HIS A 71 -27.05 25.88 22.03
C HIS A 71 -26.78 27.23 21.37
N VAL A 72 -27.83 27.86 20.87
CA VAL A 72 -27.76 29.18 20.20
C VAL A 72 -28.64 30.15 20.98
N ALA A 73 -28.10 31.33 21.28
CA ALA A 73 -28.82 32.37 21.97
C ALA A 73 -29.91 32.98 21.07
N GLU A 74 -31.01 33.43 21.67
CA GLU A 74 -32.03 34.18 20.94
C GLU A 74 -31.47 35.48 20.36
N ASN A 75 -32.06 35.94 19.26
CA ASN A 75 -31.68 37.17 18.55
C ASN A 75 -30.22 37.19 18.05
N ASN A 76 -29.64 36.02 17.76
CA ASN A 76 -28.34 35.94 17.11
C ASN A 76 -28.40 36.52 15.68
N PRO A 77 -27.34 37.17 15.21
CA PRO A 77 -27.29 37.65 13.83
C PRO A 77 -27.33 36.47 12.84
N PRO A 78 -27.93 36.64 11.65
CA PRO A 78 -27.90 35.62 10.61
C PRO A 78 -26.47 35.19 10.26
N GLY A 79 -26.24 33.87 10.18
CA GLY A 79 -24.93 33.28 9.87
C GLY A 79 -24.02 33.00 11.08
N ALA A 80 -24.53 33.17 12.31
CA ALA A 80 -23.86 32.79 13.55
C ALA A 80 -24.01 31.31 13.90
#